data_AF-A0A6J6EFU2-F1
#
_entry.id   AF-A0A6J6EFU2-F1
#
_cell.length_a   1.000
_cell.length_b   1.000
_cell.length_c   1.000
_cell.angle_alpha   90.00
_cell.angle_beta   90.00
_cell.angle_gamma   90.00
#
_symmetry.space_group_name_H-M   'P 1'
#
loop_
_entity.id
_entity.type
_entity.pdbx_description
1 polymer ?
#
loop_
_entity_poly.entity_id
_entity_poly.type
_entity_poly.pdbx_seq_one_letter_code
_entity_poly.pdbx_strand_id
1 'polypeptide(L)'
;MVSGPGRLATYMMQNVEGLFMKDGAEAVNIASLSDGRSFAIKISDGSMRAMPAISAALIKRWGFDAKEKVENIYGGGVEIGLIRASL
;
A
#
# COMPACT_ATOMS: atom_id res chain seq x y z
N MET A 1 11.79 10.88 -5.65
CA MET A 1 10.53 10.53 -4.93
C MET A 1 9.36 11.17 -5.64
N VAL A 2 8.24 10.45 -5.80
CA VAL A 2 7.03 10.92 -6.52
C VAL A 2 5.84 11.24 -5.58
N SER A 3 6.08 11.27 -4.27
CA SER A 3 5.12 11.54 -3.20
C SER A 3 5.84 12.20 -2.02
N GLY A 4 5.11 12.86 -1.12
CA GLY A 4 5.68 13.51 0.07
C GLY A 4 6.22 12.52 1.11
N PRO A 5 7.07 12.97 2.06
CA PRO A 5 7.54 12.13 3.16
C PRO A 5 6.39 11.51 3.96
N GLY A 6 6.55 10.27 4.42
CA GLY A 6 5.55 9.56 5.22
C GLY A 6 4.30 9.07 4.46
N ARG A 7 4.12 9.44 3.18
CA ARG A 7 3.06 8.88 2.34
C ARG A 7 3.37 7.45 1.90
N LEU A 8 2.34 6.68 1.57
CA LEU A 8 2.45 5.25 1.25
C LEU A 8 3.55 4.94 0.22
N ALA A 9 3.52 5.56 -0.97
CA ALA A 9 4.54 5.33 -1.99
C ALA A 9 5.95 5.64 -1.48
N THR A 10 6.13 6.77 -0.78
CA THR A 10 7.43 7.16 -0.22
C THR A 10 7.93 6.14 0.81
N TYR A 11 7.07 5.76 1.74
CA TYR A 11 7.38 4.79 2.78
C TYR A 11 7.76 3.43 2.16
N MET A 12 6.99 2.93 1.20
CA MET A 12 7.27 1.65 0.56
C MET A 12 8.58 1.68 -0.24
N MET A 13 8.81 2.72 -1.05
CA MET A 13 10.06 2.86 -1.83
C MET A 13 11.30 3.00 -0.94
N GLN A 14 11.16 3.49 0.30
CA GLN A 14 12.26 3.55 1.27
C GLN A 14 12.57 2.22 1.96
N ASN A 15 11.61 1.27 1.98
CA ASN A 15 11.73 0.02 2.71
C ASN A 15 11.80 -1.23 1.81
N VAL A 16 11.52 -1.09 0.51
CA VAL A 16 11.58 -2.18 -0.47
C VAL A 16 12.57 -1.79 -1.56
N GLU A 17 13.69 -2.50 -1.63
CA GLU A 17 14.74 -2.24 -2.61
C GLU A 17 14.24 -2.43 -4.04
N GLY A 18 14.61 -1.50 -4.93
CA GLY A 18 14.23 -1.55 -6.34
C GLY A 18 12.76 -1.24 -6.63
N LEU A 19 11.95 -0.89 -5.62
CA LEU A 19 10.56 -0.53 -5.80
C LEU A 19 10.42 0.92 -6.31
N PHE A 20 9.63 1.09 -7.37
CA PHE A 20 9.06 2.36 -7.77
C PHE A 20 7.55 2.30 -7.61
N MET A 21 6.93 3.28 -6.96
CA MET A 21 5.49 3.25 -6.67
C MET A 21 4.89 4.65 -6.76
N LYS A 22 3.66 4.75 -7.29
CA LYS A 22 2.83 5.95 -7.26
C LYS A 22 1.39 5.61 -6.89
N ASP A 23 0.98 6.08 -5.72
CA ASP A 23 -0.40 6.12 -5.27
C ASP A 23 -1.03 7.51 -5.50
N GLY A 24 -2.36 7.59 -5.56
CA GLY A 24 -3.07 8.87 -5.43
C GLY A 24 -4.44 8.89 -6.08
N ALA A 25 -4.53 9.54 -7.24
CA ALA A 25 -5.79 9.90 -7.90
C ALA A 25 -6.75 8.71 -7.95
N GLU A 26 -8.00 8.95 -7.52
CA GLU A 26 -9.07 7.98 -7.63
C GLU A 26 -8.77 6.61 -6.98
N ALA A 27 -7.97 6.59 -5.90
CA ALA A 27 -7.48 5.38 -5.24
C ALA A 27 -6.83 4.37 -6.20
N VAL A 28 -6.07 4.90 -7.16
CA VAL A 28 -5.18 4.12 -8.02
C VAL A 28 -3.79 4.08 -7.41
N ASN A 29 -3.16 2.90 -7.44
CA ASN A 29 -1.75 2.71 -7.12
C ASN A 29 -1.09 1.84 -8.19
N ILE A 30 0.08 2.24 -8.65
CA ILE A 30 0.90 1.48 -9.60
C ILE A 30 2.28 1.30 -9.00
N ALA A 31 2.85 0.11 -9.13
CA ALA A 31 4.20 -0.16 -8.71
C ALA A 31 4.94 -1.10 -9.66
N SER A 32 6.26 -0.95 -9.70
CA SER A 32 7.19 -1.75 -10.49
C SER A 32 8.46 -2.04 -9.70
N LEU A 33 9.00 -3.24 -9.85
CA LEU A 33 10.28 -3.69 -9.30
C LEU A 33 11.36 -3.73 -10.39
N SER A 34 12.63 -3.71 -9.96
CA SER A 34 13.79 -3.80 -10.85
C SER A 34 13.88 -5.10 -11.66
N ASP A 35 13.22 -6.17 -11.21
CA ASP A 35 13.14 -7.46 -11.90
C ASP A 35 11.98 -7.55 -12.92
N GLY A 36 11.28 -6.43 -13.16
CA GLY A 36 10.21 -6.31 -14.14
C GLY A 36 8.80 -6.64 -13.61
N ARG A 37 8.66 -7.19 -12.39
CA ARG A 37 7.33 -7.42 -11.80
C ARG A 37 6.64 -6.09 -11.52
N SER A 38 5.36 -5.99 -11.91
CA SER A 38 4.58 -4.76 -11.79
C SER A 38 3.12 -5.07 -11.45
N PHE A 39 2.46 -4.16 -10.74
CA PHE A 39 1.03 -4.24 -10.46
C PHE A 39 0.34 -2.88 -10.59
N ALA A 40 -0.97 -2.93 -10.82
CA ALA A 40 -1.87 -1.79 -10.69
C ALA A 40 -3.06 -2.20 -9.81
N ILE A 41 -3.42 -1.36 -8.85
CA ILE A 41 -4.55 -1.53 -7.94
C ILE A 41 -5.48 -0.34 -8.12
N LYS A 42 -6.78 -0.62 -8.13
CA LYS A 42 -7.86 0.37 -7.98
C LYS A 42 -8.74 -0.06 -6.83
N ILE A 43 -8.98 0.82 -5.87
CA ILE A 43 -10.05 0.61 -4.88
C ILE A 43 -11.33 1.23 -5.43
N SER A 44 -12.39 0.43 -5.55
CA SER A 44 -13.60 0.80 -6.29
C SER A 44 -14.39 1.94 -5.66
N ASP A 45 -14.36 2.08 -4.33
CA ASP A 45 -15.05 3.15 -3.60
C ASP A 45 -14.25 4.46 -3.53
N GLY A 46 -13.08 4.53 -4.18
CA GLY A 46 -12.21 5.70 -4.17
C GLY A 46 -11.44 5.92 -2.86
N SER A 47 -11.56 5.00 -1.88
CA SER A 47 -10.89 5.10 -0.59
C SER A 47 -9.44 4.60 -0.65
N MET A 48 -8.54 5.30 0.03
CA MET A 48 -7.14 4.89 0.19
C MET A 48 -6.92 3.90 1.34
N ARG A 49 -7.92 3.64 2.18
CA ARG A 49 -7.76 2.91 3.45
C ARG A 49 -7.30 1.47 3.29
N ALA A 50 -7.69 0.80 2.20
CA ALA A 50 -7.23 -0.57 1.92
C ALA A 50 -5.86 -0.63 1.23
N MET A 51 -5.36 0.50 0.71
CA MET A 51 -4.19 0.53 -0.15
C MET A 51 -2.90 0.07 0.54
N PRO A 52 -2.59 0.48 1.80
CA PRO A 52 -1.39 0.00 2.50
C PRO A 52 -1.37 -1.52 2.63
N ALA A 53 -2.49 -2.11 3.02
CA ALA A 53 -2.57 -3.54 3.29
C ALA A 53 -2.40 -4.39 2.02
N ILE A 54 -3.13 -4.06 0.96
CA ILE A 54 -3.06 -4.80 -0.31
C ILE A 54 -1.67 -4.63 -0.96
N SER A 55 -1.10 -3.42 -0.93
CA SER A 55 0.22 -3.17 -1.52
C SER A 55 1.32 -3.97 -0.81
N ALA A 56 1.33 -3.95 0.54
CA ALA A 56 2.29 -4.74 1.30
C ALA A 56 2.15 -6.24 1.05
N ALA A 57 0.91 -6.74 1.04
CA ALA A 57 0.61 -8.15 0.82
C ALA A 57 1.08 -8.66 -0.55
N LEU A 58 0.85 -7.89 -1.62
CA LEU A 58 1.33 -8.23 -2.96
C LEU A 58 2.87 -8.28 -3.04
N ILE A 59 3.53 -7.27 -2.45
CA ILE A 59 5.00 -7.21 -2.44
C ILE A 59 5.59 -8.37 -1.60
N LYS A 60 4.95 -8.73 -0.47
CA LYS A 60 5.32 -9.91 0.32
C LYS A 60 5.16 -11.21 -0.47
N ARG A 61 4.09 -11.36 -1.26
CA ARG A 61 3.90 -12.52 -2.15
C ARG A 61 5.01 -12.63 -3.21
N TRP A 62 5.71 -11.54 -3.47
CA TRP A 62 6.87 -11.49 -4.36
C TRP A 62 8.22 -11.72 -3.66
N GLY A 63 8.22 -12.01 -2.35
CA GLY A 63 9.41 -12.38 -1.59
C GLY A 63 10.15 -11.22 -0.94
N PHE A 64 9.61 -10.00 -0.98
CA PHE A 64 10.21 -8.84 -0.31
C PHE A 64 9.59 -8.60 1.08
N ASP A 65 10.40 -8.13 2.03
CA ASP A 65 9.89 -7.69 3.34
C ASP A 65 9.25 -6.30 3.24
N ALA A 66 7.96 -6.26 2.91
CA ALA A 66 7.17 -5.03 2.88
C ALA A 66 6.21 -4.95 4.07
N LYS A 67 6.21 -3.85 4.82
CA LYS A 67 5.29 -3.67 5.96
C LYS A 67 4.18 -2.69 5.58
N GLU A 68 2.94 -3.00 5.95
CA GLU A 68 1.83 -2.05 5.81
C GLU A 68 1.83 -1.05 6.96
N LYS A 69 1.36 0.17 6.68
CA LYS A 69 0.87 1.04 7.74
C LYS A 69 -0.49 0.51 8.17
N VAL A 70 -0.65 0.22 9.46
CA VAL A 70 -1.91 -0.31 10.01
C VAL A 70 -3.01 0.75 9.88
N GLU A 71 -4.15 0.33 9.35
CA GLU A 71 -5.34 1.16 9.18
C GLU A 71 -6.47 0.64 10.08
N ASN A 72 -6.73 1.38 11.16
CA ASN A 72 -7.73 1.02 12.17
C ASN A 72 -9.16 1.34 11.69
N ILE A 73 -10.11 0.60 12.24
CA ILE A 73 -11.56 0.80 12.05
C ILE A 73 -12.12 1.28 13.39
N TYR A 74 -12.87 2.39 13.35
CA TYR A 74 -13.47 2.98 14.53
C TYR A 74 -14.99 2.91 14.48
N GLY A 75 -15.61 2.70 15.63
CA GLY A 75 -17.06 2.78 15.83
C GLY A 75 -17.34 3.44 17.18
N GLY A 76 -18.17 4.48 17.21
CA GLY A 76 -18.42 5.24 18.46
C GLY A 76 -17.17 5.92 19.04
N GLY A 77 -16.16 6.21 18.22
CA GLY A 77 -14.90 6.83 18.65
C GLY A 77 -13.88 5.87 19.26
N VAL A 78 -14.20 4.58 19.38
CA VAL A 78 -13.26 3.54 19.84
C VAL A 78 -12.81 2.66 18.68
N GLU A 79 -11.59 2.13 18.77
CA GLU A 79 -11.08 1.16 17.82
C GLU A 79 -11.83 -0.17 17.96
N ILE A 80 -12.41 -0.65 16.87
CA ILE A 80 -13.21 -1.89 16.81
C ILE A 80 -12.64 -2.93 15.86
N GLY A 81 -11.51 -2.64 15.21
CA GLY A 81 -10.85 -3.56 14.29
C GLY A 81 -9.79 -2.88 13.43
N LEU A 82 -9.31 -3.62 12.42
CA LEU A 82 -8.30 -3.16 11.48
C LEU A 82 -8.57 -3.68 10.07
N ILE A 83 -8.07 -2.97 9.06
CA ILE A 83 -8.05 -3.43 7.68
C ILE A 83 -6.77 -4.24 7.47
N ARG A 84 -6.93 -5.46 6.96
CA ARG A 84 -5.83 -6.35 6.57
C ARG A 84 -6.13 -7.03 5.25
N ALA A 85 -5.09 -7.40 4.51
CA ALA A 85 -5.25 -8.35 3.42
C ALA A 85 -5.54 -9.75 3.99
N SER A 86 -6.53 -10.44 3.42
CA SER A 86 -6.66 -11.89 3.60
C SER A 86 -5.86 -12.56 2.48
N LEU A 87 -4.87 -13.37 2.85
CA LEU A 87 -3.99 -14.06 1.91
C LEU A 87 -4.23 -15.56 1.97
#